data_AF-A0A840G3C6-F1
#
_entry.id   AF-A0A840G3C6-F1
#
_cell.length_a   1.000
_cell.length_b   1.000
_cell.length_c   1.000
_cell.angle_alpha   90.00
_cell.angle_beta   90.00
_cell.angle_gamma   90.00
#
_symmetry.space_group_name_H-M   'P 1'
#
loop_
_entity.id
_entity.type
_entity.pdbx_description
1 polymer ?
#
loop_
_entity_poly.entity_id
_entity_poly.type
_entity_poly.pdbx_seq_one_letter_code
_entity_poly.pdbx_strand_id
1 'polypeptide(L)'
;MRGHDVVADYRNARRMLGVVPQELVFDPFFSVRETLRIQSGYFGIRNNDDWIDEILAELDLTTKADTNMRRLSGGMKRRVLVAQALVHKPPVIVLDEPTAGVDVELRQGLWQFVSRLNREGHTVILTTHYLEEAQALCGRIAMLKAGRVVALDTTENLLAHHSTRSLRVRLAPGSELPSALRARAQADGDGWRLRYVDANEIEPLLAALRLAGCRLEDLQLLQGDLEDVFIELMQQSGAGA
;
A
#
# COMPACT_ATOMS: atom_id res chain seq x y z
N MET A 1 -0.78 9.69 -22.62
CA MET A 1 -1.67 8.81 -21.84
C MET A 1 -2.63 8.09 -22.78
N ARG A 2 -2.48 6.76 -22.96
CA ARG A 2 -3.25 5.94 -23.93
C ARG A 2 -3.45 6.61 -25.31
N GLY A 3 -2.37 7.10 -25.91
CA GLY A 3 -2.38 7.74 -27.24
C GLY A 3 -2.64 9.25 -27.25
N HIS A 4 -3.06 9.87 -26.14
CA HIS A 4 -3.23 11.32 -26.04
C HIS A 4 -2.01 12.00 -25.42
N ASP A 5 -1.57 13.12 -25.99
CA ASP A 5 -0.53 13.97 -25.39
C ASP A 5 -1.12 14.71 -24.18
N VAL A 6 -0.42 14.67 -23.04
CA VAL A 6 -0.92 15.26 -21.79
C VAL A 6 -0.88 16.80 -21.77
N VAL A 7 -0.07 17.40 -22.65
CA VAL A 7 0.06 18.85 -22.83
C VAL A 7 -0.84 19.32 -23.97
N ALA A 8 -0.69 18.73 -25.16
CA ALA A 8 -1.40 19.18 -26.36
C ALA A 8 -2.88 18.73 -26.41
N ASP A 9 -3.20 17.56 -25.83
CA ASP A 9 -4.56 17.00 -25.79
C ASP A 9 -5.03 16.71 -24.34
N TYR A 10 -4.76 17.69 -23.47
CA TYR A 10 -5.02 17.57 -22.02
C TYR A 10 -6.48 17.21 -21.68
N ARG A 11 -7.46 17.62 -22.51
CA ARG A 11 -8.88 17.33 -22.25
C ARG A 11 -9.20 15.85 -22.39
N ASN A 12 -8.76 15.24 -23.48
CA ASN A 12 -8.98 13.81 -23.69
C ASN A 12 -8.13 12.99 -22.72
N ALA A 13 -6.89 13.41 -22.45
CA ALA A 13 -6.05 12.76 -21.44
C ALA A 13 -6.73 12.76 -20.05
N ARG A 14 -7.29 13.90 -19.60
CA ARG A 14 -8.00 14.00 -18.31
C ARG A 14 -9.30 13.19 -18.27
N ARG A 15 -9.98 13.00 -19.40
CA ARG A 15 -11.17 12.12 -19.47
C ARG A 15 -10.84 10.65 -19.22
N MET A 16 -9.60 10.23 -19.50
CA MET A 16 -9.15 8.86 -19.24
C MET A 16 -8.67 8.63 -17.80
N LEU A 17 -8.67 9.67 -16.97
CA LEU A 17 -8.07 9.69 -15.64
C LEU A 17 -9.14 9.81 -14.55
N GLY A 18 -9.05 8.95 -13.54
CA GLY A 18 -9.63 9.19 -12.23
C GLY A 18 -8.52 9.59 -11.26
N VAL A 19 -8.67 10.70 -10.56
CA VAL A 19 -7.66 11.18 -9.60
C VAL A 19 -8.30 11.38 -8.25
N VAL A 20 -7.74 10.74 -7.23
CA VAL A 20 -8.10 10.93 -5.82
C VAL A 20 -6.95 11.68 -5.16
N PRO A 21 -7.13 12.97 -4.81
CA PRO A 21 -6.08 13.76 -4.17
C PRO A 21 -5.95 13.45 -2.66
N GLN A 22 -4.78 13.76 -2.10
CA GLN A 22 -4.54 13.68 -0.65
C GLN A 22 -5.42 14.66 0.15
N GLU A 23 -5.76 15.83 -0.39
CA GLU A 23 -6.62 16.82 0.27
C GLU A 23 -8.12 16.52 0.07
N LEU A 24 -8.90 16.65 1.15
CA LEU A 24 -10.35 16.47 1.09
C LEU A 24 -11.05 17.71 0.51
N VAL A 25 -11.30 17.70 -0.80
CA VAL A 25 -12.10 18.75 -1.47
C VAL A 25 -13.53 18.23 -1.70
N PHE A 26 -14.54 18.88 -1.13
CA PHE A 26 -15.93 18.47 -1.34
C PHE A 26 -16.87 19.67 -1.44
N ASP A 27 -17.97 19.47 -2.19
CA ASP A 27 -19.05 20.44 -2.23
C ASP A 27 -20.01 20.19 -1.06
N PRO A 28 -20.25 21.18 -0.18
CA PRO A 28 -21.05 21.00 1.01
C PRO A 28 -22.57 21.08 0.78
N PHE A 29 -23.04 21.42 -0.43
CA PHE A 29 -24.46 21.67 -0.70
C PHE A 29 -25.20 20.42 -1.19
N PHE A 30 -24.50 19.50 -1.84
CA PHE A 30 -25.11 18.32 -2.45
C PHE A 30 -25.11 17.09 -1.54
N SER A 31 -26.03 16.17 -1.79
CA SER A 31 -25.95 14.81 -1.29
C SER A 31 -24.87 14.00 -2.00
N VAL A 32 -24.46 12.87 -1.42
CA VAL A 32 -23.47 11.98 -2.04
C VAL A 32 -23.89 11.59 -3.46
N ARG A 33 -25.14 11.15 -3.63
CA ARG A 33 -25.67 10.72 -4.93
C ARG A 33 -25.73 11.87 -5.93
N GLU A 34 -26.17 13.05 -5.50
CA GLU A 34 -26.20 14.25 -6.35
C GLU A 34 -24.80 14.62 -6.83
N THR A 35 -23.81 14.63 -5.94
CA THR A 35 -22.41 14.87 -6.29
C THR A 35 -21.91 13.88 -7.34
N LEU A 36 -22.20 12.59 -7.19
CA LEU A 36 -21.78 11.56 -8.15
C LEU A 36 -22.51 11.70 -9.50
N ARG A 37 -23.80 12.03 -9.51
CA ARG A 37 -24.55 12.32 -10.74
C ARG A 37 -24.00 13.54 -11.48
N ILE A 38 -23.69 14.61 -10.74
CA ILE A 38 -23.08 15.83 -11.30
C ILE A 38 -21.71 15.49 -11.93
N GLN A 39 -20.88 14.75 -11.21
CA GLN A 39 -19.57 14.31 -11.70
C GLN A 39 -19.71 13.43 -12.96
N SER A 40 -20.61 12.45 -12.96
CA SER A 40 -20.95 11.63 -14.13
C SER A 40 -21.36 12.49 -15.34
N GLY A 41 -22.19 13.52 -15.09
CA GLY A 41 -22.63 14.47 -16.11
C GLY A 41 -21.50 15.30 -16.71
N TYR A 42 -20.50 15.70 -15.93
CA TYR A 42 -19.29 16.39 -16.43
C TYR A 42 -18.50 15.54 -17.45
N PHE A 43 -18.53 14.21 -17.30
CA PHE A 43 -17.94 13.28 -18.26
C PHE A 43 -18.90 12.89 -19.41
N GLY A 44 -20.10 13.46 -19.46
CA GLY A 44 -21.09 13.21 -20.51
C GLY A 44 -21.88 11.91 -20.33
N ILE A 45 -21.78 11.26 -19.18
CA ILE A 45 -22.43 9.97 -18.90
C ILE A 45 -23.79 10.23 -18.26
N ARG A 46 -24.85 9.77 -18.90
CA ARG A 46 -26.24 9.87 -18.45
C ARG A 46 -26.75 8.52 -17.95
N ASN A 47 -27.73 8.52 -17.06
CA ASN A 47 -28.37 7.32 -16.50
C ASN A 47 -27.36 6.34 -15.88
N ASN A 48 -26.37 6.86 -15.16
CA ASN A 48 -25.29 6.09 -14.55
C ASN A 48 -25.64 5.57 -13.14
N ASP A 49 -26.92 5.52 -12.79
CA ASP A 49 -27.37 5.26 -11.42
C ASP A 49 -27.02 3.85 -10.95
N ASP A 50 -27.14 2.83 -11.82
CA ASP A 50 -26.78 1.45 -11.49
C ASP A 50 -25.29 1.33 -11.09
N TRP A 51 -24.40 2.04 -11.80
CA TRP A 51 -22.97 2.07 -11.47
C TRP A 51 -22.68 2.91 -10.23
N ILE A 52 -23.39 4.02 -10.05
CA ILE A 52 -23.30 4.81 -8.82
C ILE A 52 -23.70 3.95 -7.62
N ASP A 53 -24.75 3.15 -7.73
CA ASP A 53 -25.19 2.23 -6.67
C ASP A 53 -24.16 1.15 -6.38
N GLU A 54 -23.53 0.58 -7.42
CA GLU A 54 -22.43 -0.39 -7.25
C GLU A 54 -21.25 0.24 -6.50
N ILE A 55 -20.78 1.42 -6.93
CA ILE A 55 -19.68 2.12 -6.24
C ILE A 55 -20.04 2.44 -4.78
N LEU A 56 -21.27 2.91 -4.53
CA LEU A 56 -21.72 3.24 -3.19
C LEU A 56 -21.80 2.00 -2.29
N ALA A 57 -22.17 0.84 -2.83
CA ALA A 57 -22.18 -0.42 -2.09
C ALA A 57 -20.76 -0.87 -1.72
N GLU A 58 -19.84 -0.85 -2.69
CA GLU A 58 -18.45 -1.30 -2.51
C GLU A 58 -17.67 -0.42 -1.54
N LEU A 59 -18.02 0.87 -1.46
CA LEU A 59 -17.43 1.81 -0.52
C LEU A 59 -18.22 1.93 0.79
N ASP A 60 -19.26 1.12 1.02
CA ASP A 60 -20.09 1.19 2.22
C ASP A 60 -20.67 2.62 2.48
N LEU A 61 -21.21 3.20 1.41
CA LEU A 61 -21.84 4.53 1.39
C LEU A 61 -23.33 4.47 1.04
N THR A 62 -23.90 3.29 0.75
CA THR A 62 -25.31 3.12 0.35
C THR A 62 -26.28 3.79 1.33
N THR A 63 -26.09 3.59 2.64
CA THR A 63 -26.96 4.18 3.68
C THR A 63 -26.83 5.71 3.80
N LYS A 64 -25.80 6.29 3.15
CA LYS A 64 -25.49 7.72 3.14
C LYS A 64 -25.67 8.36 1.77
N ALA A 65 -26.20 7.64 0.78
CA ALA A 65 -26.37 8.12 -0.58
C ALA A 65 -27.11 9.48 -0.65
N ASP A 66 -28.18 9.64 0.13
CA ASP A 66 -29.00 10.86 0.17
C ASP A 66 -28.60 11.81 1.31
N THR A 67 -27.52 11.51 2.03
CA THR A 67 -27.00 12.38 3.10
C THR A 67 -26.17 13.52 2.50
N ASN A 68 -26.40 14.75 2.96
CA ASN A 68 -25.60 15.90 2.59
C ASN A 68 -24.13 15.74 3.04
N MET A 69 -23.20 16.13 2.17
CA MET A 69 -21.74 16.00 2.39
C MET A 69 -21.24 16.63 3.71
N ARG A 70 -21.88 17.68 4.23
CA ARG A 70 -21.50 18.30 5.53
C ARG A 70 -21.66 17.36 6.71
N ARG A 71 -22.61 16.42 6.65
CA ARG A 71 -22.94 15.50 7.74
C ARG A 71 -22.07 14.24 7.76
N LEU A 72 -21.20 14.08 6.77
CA LEU A 72 -20.29 12.94 6.67
C LEU A 72 -19.05 13.12 7.55
N SER A 73 -18.56 12.00 8.11
CA SER A 73 -17.25 11.96 8.75
C SER A 73 -16.12 12.17 7.73
N GLY A 74 -14.90 12.45 8.19
CA GLY A 74 -13.73 12.58 7.30
C GLY A 74 -13.49 11.34 6.44
N GLY A 75 -13.56 10.15 7.03
CA GLY A 75 -13.43 8.88 6.31
C GLY A 75 -14.55 8.65 5.29
N MET A 76 -15.79 9.03 5.60
CA MET A 76 -16.89 8.99 4.62
C MET A 76 -16.65 9.96 3.45
N LYS A 77 -16.17 11.17 3.71
CA LYS A 77 -15.82 12.13 2.65
C LYS A 77 -14.69 11.61 1.75
N ARG A 78 -13.68 10.96 2.33
CA ARG A 78 -12.60 10.30 1.57
C ARG A 78 -13.17 9.25 0.62
N ARG A 79 -14.10 8.42 1.10
CA ARG A 79 -14.77 7.43 0.25
C ARG A 79 -15.57 8.06 -0.89
N VAL A 80 -16.26 9.17 -0.63
CA VAL A 80 -16.98 9.89 -1.70
C VAL A 80 -16.01 10.43 -2.75
N LEU A 81 -14.83 10.91 -2.37
CA LEU A 81 -13.80 11.33 -3.33
C LEU A 81 -13.32 10.17 -4.22
N VAL A 82 -13.11 8.98 -3.63
CA VAL A 82 -12.81 7.77 -4.39
C VAL A 82 -13.94 7.46 -5.36
N ALA A 83 -15.20 7.52 -4.91
CA ALA A 83 -16.36 7.34 -5.78
C ALA A 83 -16.42 8.34 -6.94
N GLN A 84 -16.14 9.63 -6.68
CA GLN A 84 -16.12 10.68 -7.69
C GLN A 84 -15.04 10.45 -8.75
N ALA A 85 -13.88 9.93 -8.36
CA ALA A 85 -12.80 9.61 -9.28
C ALA A 85 -13.13 8.41 -10.19
N LEU A 86 -14.08 7.55 -9.79
CA LEU A 86 -14.40 6.28 -10.46
C LEU A 86 -15.74 6.30 -11.19
N VAL A 87 -16.59 7.30 -10.95
CA VAL A 87 -17.95 7.36 -11.51
C VAL A 87 -17.97 7.30 -13.03
N HIS A 88 -16.93 7.77 -13.71
CA HIS A 88 -16.80 7.73 -15.17
C HIS A 88 -16.02 6.52 -15.71
N LYS A 89 -15.75 5.51 -14.88
CA LYS A 89 -15.02 4.27 -15.23
C LYS A 89 -13.69 4.53 -15.97
N PRO A 90 -12.79 5.35 -15.41
CA PRO A 90 -11.56 5.72 -16.10
C PRO A 90 -10.62 4.51 -16.26
N PRO A 91 -9.98 4.33 -17.42
CA PRO A 91 -9.02 3.24 -17.60
C PRO A 91 -7.73 3.41 -16.79
N VAL A 92 -7.43 4.63 -16.31
CA VAL A 92 -6.29 4.90 -15.43
C VAL A 92 -6.75 5.64 -14.19
N ILE A 93 -6.35 5.14 -13.02
CA ILE A 93 -6.73 5.66 -11.71
C ILE A 93 -5.44 6.05 -10.98
N VAL A 94 -5.41 7.25 -10.42
CA VAL A 94 -4.32 7.76 -9.59
C VAL A 94 -4.86 8.00 -8.19
N LEU A 95 -4.28 7.30 -7.21
CA LEU A 95 -4.65 7.37 -5.81
C LEU A 95 -3.51 7.99 -5.02
N ASP A 96 -3.73 9.19 -4.50
CA ASP A 96 -2.72 9.92 -3.74
C ASP A 96 -2.95 9.77 -2.23
N GLU A 97 -2.12 8.94 -1.58
CA GLU A 97 -2.24 8.54 -0.17
C GLU A 97 -3.70 8.20 0.25
N PRO A 98 -4.37 7.26 -0.44
CA PRO A 98 -5.81 7.11 -0.32
C PRO A 98 -6.26 6.59 1.06
N THR A 99 -5.36 5.94 1.79
CA THR A 99 -5.60 5.34 3.12
C THR A 99 -5.17 6.24 4.28
N ALA A 100 -4.62 7.43 3.99
CA ALA A 100 -4.21 8.37 5.03
C ALA A 100 -5.43 8.89 5.81
N GLY A 101 -5.41 8.68 7.14
CA GLY A 101 -6.46 9.09 8.06
C GLY A 101 -7.73 8.21 8.03
N VAL A 102 -7.65 7.02 7.44
CA VAL A 102 -8.74 6.05 7.34
C VAL A 102 -8.51 4.92 8.37
N ASP A 103 -9.59 4.42 8.98
CA ASP A 103 -9.53 3.27 9.89
C ASP A 103 -9.16 1.96 9.17
N VAL A 104 -8.86 0.92 9.97
CA VAL A 104 -8.33 -0.36 9.46
C VAL A 104 -9.36 -1.10 8.58
N GLU A 105 -10.62 -1.10 8.98
CA GLU A 105 -11.68 -1.83 8.26
C GLU A 105 -11.93 -1.20 6.89
N LEU A 106 -12.02 0.13 6.84
CA LEU A 106 -12.19 0.89 5.60
C LEU A 106 -10.99 0.79 4.67
N ARG A 107 -9.77 0.71 5.23
CA ARG A 107 -8.55 0.45 4.44
C ARG A 107 -8.66 -0.85 3.67
N GLN A 108 -9.08 -1.93 4.33
CA GLN A 108 -9.22 -3.25 3.69
C GLN A 108 -10.28 -3.24 2.59
N GLY A 109 -11.43 -2.57 2.81
CA GLY A 109 -12.45 -2.41 1.79
C GLY A 109 -11.92 -1.69 0.53
N LEU A 110 -11.19 -0.60 0.72
CA LEU A 110 -10.58 0.13 -0.40
C LEU A 110 -9.55 -0.72 -1.15
N TRP A 111 -8.72 -1.49 -0.44
CA TRP A 111 -7.73 -2.38 -1.02
C TRP A 111 -8.37 -3.46 -1.91
N GLN A 112 -9.43 -4.09 -1.40
CA GLN A 112 -10.19 -5.10 -2.16
C GLN A 112 -10.79 -4.49 -3.43
N PHE A 113 -11.37 -3.29 -3.32
CA PHE A 113 -11.95 -2.59 -4.45
C PHE A 113 -10.91 -2.18 -5.50
N VAL A 114 -9.78 -1.62 -5.09
CA VAL A 114 -8.66 -1.28 -5.99
C VAL A 114 -8.11 -2.53 -6.68
N SER A 115 -7.97 -3.64 -5.95
CA SER A 115 -7.52 -4.92 -6.49
C SER A 115 -8.52 -5.51 -7.49
N ARG A 116 -9.83 -5.34 -7.26
CA ARG A 116 -10.88 -5.71 -8.21
C ARG A 116 -10.79 -4.87 -9.49
N LEU A 117 -10.69 -3.55 -9.38
CA LEU A 117 -10.54 -2.67 -10.54
C LEU A 117 -9.31 -3.03 -11.37
N ASN A 118 -8.18 -3.35 -10.73
CA ASN A 118 -6.99 -3.79 -11.45
C ASN A 118 -7.22 -5.10 -12.23
N ARG A 119 -7.90 -6.09 -11.62
CA ARG A 119 -8.28 -7.35 -12.30
C ARG A 119 -9.27 -7.13 -13.44
N GLU A 120 -10.13 -6.12 -13.36
CA GLU A 120 -11.06 -5.71 -14.42
C GLU A 120 -10.37 -4.94 -15.57
N GLY A 121 -9.05 -4.71 -15.47
CA GLY A 121 -8.24 -4.13 -16.55
C GLY A 121 -7.92 -2.64 -16.38
N HIS A 122 -8.25 -2.04 -15.24
CA HIS A 122 -7.86 -0.67 -14.91
C HIS A 122 -6.38 -0.61 -14.52
N THR A 123 -5.68 0.44 -14.99
CA THR A 123 -4.32 0.75 -14.53
C THR A 123 -4.42 1.62 -13.28
N VAL A 124 -3.83 1.18 -12.16
CA VAL A 124 -3.83 1.94 -10.91
C VAL A 124 -2.42 2.41 -10.61
N ILE A 125 -2.28 3.70 -10.29
CA ILE A 125 -1.07 4.32 -9.76
C ILE A 125 -1.39 4.72 -8.33
N LEU A 126 -0.64 4.19 -7.37
CA LEU A 126 -0.82 4.43 -5.95
C LEU A 126 0.44 5.10 -5.40
N THR A 127 0.28 6.23 -4.73
CA THR A 127 1.33 6.80 -3.88
C THR A 127 0.95 6.52 -2.43
N THR A 128 1.93 6.06 -1.65
CA THR A 128 1.74 5.74 -0.24
C THR A 128 3.09 5.79 0.46
N HIS A 129 3.09 6.21 1.71
CA HIS A 129 4.20 6.05 2.64
C HIS A 129 4.07 4.76 3.47
N TYR A 130 2.95 4.03 3.35
CA TYR A 130 2.76 2.74 3.99
C TYR A 130 3.28 1.62 3.09
N LEU A 131 4.46 1.09 3.41
CA LEU A 131 5.10 0.07 2.59
C LEU A 131 4.29 -1.23 2.52
N GLU A 132 3.57 -1.58 3.59
CA GLU A 132 2.64 -2.72 3.61
C GLU A 132 1.56 -2.61 2.52
N GLU A 133 1.05 -1.39 2.27
CA GLU A 133 0.06 -1.12 1.23
C GLU A 133 0.65 -1.35 -0.17
N ALA A 134 1.84 -0.82 -0.41
CA ALA A 134 2.54 -1.04 -1.67
C ALA A 134 2.83 -2.52 -1.89
N GLN A 135 3.24 -3.25 -0.84
CA GLN A 135 3.51 -4.68 -0.92
C GLN A 135 2.25 -5.49 -1.28
N ALA A 136 1.12 -5.13 -0.68
CA ALA A 136 -0.13 -5.87 -0.83
C ALA A 136 -0.82 -5.60 -2.18
N LEU A 137 -0.75 -4.36 -2.69
CA LEU A 137 -1.54 -3.92 -3.85
C LEU A 137 -0.75 -3.82 -5.15
N CYS A 138 0.56 -3.54 -5.09
CA CYS A 138 1.31 -3.20 -6.28
C CYS A 138 2.04 -4.43 -6.84
N GLY A 139 1.94 -4.62 -8.16
CA GLY A 139 2.80 -5.57 -8.87
C GLY A 139 4.20 -5.01 -9.18
N ARG A 140 4.32 -3.67 -9.24
CA ARG A 140 5.58 -2.94 -9.46
C ARG A 140 5.63 -1.74 -8.55
N ILE A 141 6.82 -1.44 -8.02
CA ILE A 141 7.03 -0.36 -7.06
C ILE A 141 8.17 0.51 -7.54
N ALA A 142 7.93 1.83 -7.50
CA ALA A 142 8.95 2.84 -7.70
C ALA A 142 9.26 3.47 -6.33
N MET A 143 10.53 3.44 -5.91
CA MET A 143 10.98 4.16 -4.72
C MET A 143 11.60 5.49 -5.14
N LEU A 144 11.19 6.57 -4.48
CA LEU A 144 11.67 7.92 -4.76
C LEU A 144 12.51 8.47 -3.61
N LYS A 145 13.64 9.11 -3.93
CA LYS A 145 14.47 9.87 -3.00
C LYS A 145 14.87 11.20 -3.64
N ALA A 146 14.63 12.31 -2.95
CA ALA A 146 14.97 13.66 -3.43
C ALA A 146 14.50 13.95 -4.88
N GLY A 147 13.28 13.53 -5.23
CA GLY A 147 12.68 13.74 -6.54
C GLY A 147 13.22 12.83 -7.66
N ARG A 148 14.03 11.81 -7.34
CA ARG A 148 14.56 10.84 -8.30
C ARG A 148 14.09 9.43 -7.95
N VAL A 149 13.83 8.63 -8.97
CA VAL A 149 13.55 7.20 -8.81
C VAL A 149 14.87 6.50 -8.50
N VAL A 150 14.98 5.90 -7.31
CA VAL A 150 16.16 5.15 -6.88
C VAL A 150 16.03 3.65 -7.12
N ALA A 151 14.80 3.15 -7.20
CA ALA A 151 14.50 1.78 -7.59
C ALA A 151 13.16 1.73 -8.33
N LEU A 152 13.06 0.87 -9.34
CA LEU A 152 11.82 0.58 -10.05
C LEU A 152 11.86 -0.87 -10.53
N ASP A 153 11.12 -1.75 -9.86
CA ASP A 153 11.07 -3.17 -10.21
C ASP A 153 9.71 -3.79 -9.81
N THR A 154 9.54 -5.09 -10.04
CA THR A 154 8.42 -5.85 -9.49
C THR A 154 8.56 -5.96 -7.97
N THR A 155 7.42 -6.01 -7.28
CA THR A 155 7.41 -6.22 -5.82
C THR A 155 8.14 -7.50 -5.44
N GLU A 156 7.97 -8.56 -6.23
CA GLU A 156 8.68 -9.83 -6.06
C GLU A 156 10.20 -9.68 -6.19
N ASN A 157 10.69 -8.95 -7.21
CA ASN A 157 12.14 -8.75 -7.39
C ASN A 157 12.72 -7.87 -6.29
N LEU A 158 12.03 -6.81 -5.88
CA LEU A 158 12.48 -5.95 -4.78
C LEU A 158 12.61 -6.76 -3.49
N LEU A 159 11.60 -7.57 -3.18
CA LEU A 159 11.67 -8.47 -2.04
C LEU A 159 12.79 -9.50 -2.23
N ALA A 160 12.90 -10.19 -3.36
CA ALA A 160 13.91 -11.22 -3.57
C ALA A 160 15.35 -10.69 -3.46
N HIS A 161 15.65 -9.53 -4.06
CA HIS A 161 17.00 -8.94 -4.09
C HIS A 161 17.48 -8.40 -2.74
N HIS A 162 16.54 -8.06 -1.85
CA HIS A 162 16.84 -7.43 -0.56
C HIS A 162 16.28 -8.22 0.64
N SER A 163 15.65 -9.37 0.40
CA SER A 163 15.06 -10.24 1.43
C SER A 163 16.15 -10.93 2.23
N THR A 164 16.58 -10.26 3.28
CA THR A 164 17.31 -10.94 4.34
C THR A 164 16.31 -11.79 5.12
N ARG A 165 16.23 -13.10 4.81
CA ARG A 165 15.48 -14.03 5.64
C ARG A 165 16.16 -14.11 7.01
N SER A 166 15.36 -14.01 8.06
CA SER A 166 15.91 -14.01 9.41
C SER A 166 14.99 -14.68 10.42
N LEU A 167 15.62 -15.24 11.44
CA LEU A 167 14.97 -15.90 12.55
C LEU A 167 15.09 -14.96 13.75
N ARG A 168 13.97 -14.39 14.19
CA ARG A 168 13.93 -13.63 15.44
C ARG A 168 13.75 -14.61 16.60
N VAL A 169 14.68 -14.57 17.54
CA VAL A 169 14.66 -15.39 18.75
C VAL A 169 14.73 -14.51 19.98
N ARG A 170 13.87 -14.80 20.96
CA ARG A 170 13.92 -14.19 22.29
C ARG A 170 14.44 -15.22 23.27
N LEU A 171 15.56 -14.90 23.92
CA LEU A 171 16.21 -15.79 24.87
C LEU A 171 15.74 -15.46 26.29
N ALA A 172 15.60 -16.49 27.12
CA ALA A 172 15.27 -16.29 28.54
C ALA A 172 16.38 -15.50 29.26
N PRO A 173 16.05 -14.72 30.30
CA PRO A 173 17.03 -13.98 31.09
C PRO A 173 18.17 -14.88 31.57
N GLY A 174 19.42 -14.45 31.34
CA GLY A 174 20.63 -15.23 31.69
C GLY A 174 21.13 -16.18 30.62
N SER A 175 20.43 -16.31 29.48
CA SER A 175 20.95 -17.00 28.29
C SER A 175 21.71 -16.02 27.39
N GLU A 176 22.98 -16.29 27.10
CA GLU A 176 23.77 -15.49 26.16
C GLU A 176 23.79 -16.12 24.76
N LEU A 177 23.83 -15.28 23.73
CA LEU A 177 23.91 -15.74 22.35
C LEU A 177 25.29 -16.39 22.09
N PRO A 178 25.36 -17.62 21.55
CA PRO A 178 26.62 -18.34 21.34
C PRO A 178 27.55 -17.57 20.41
N SER A 179 28.87 -17.60 20.68
CA SER A 179 29.88 -16.92 19.85
C SER A 179 29.82 -17.36 18.38
N ALA A 180 29.49 -18.63 18.12
CA ALA A 180 29.32 -19.19 16.78
C ALA A 180 28.20 -18.51 15.97
N LEU A 181 27.19 -17.95 16.63
CA LEU A 181 26.05 -17.30 15.99
C LEU A 181 26.20 -15.78 15.89
N ARG A 182 27.13 -15.16 16.63
CA ARG A 182 27.33 -13.69 16.65
C ARG A 182 27.59 -13.10 15.27
N ALA A 183 28.31 -13.80 14.39
CA ALA A 183 28.59 -13.32 13.03
C ALA A 183 27.32 -13.16 12.17
N ARG A 184 26.25 -13.88 12.51
CA ARG A 184 24.97 -13.88 11.78
C ARG A 184 23.85 -13.19 12.58
N ALA A 185 24.11 -12.80 13.81
CA ALA A 185 23.15 -12.22 14.73
C ALA A 185 23.23 -10.69 14.72
N GLN A 186 22.07 -10.05 14.74
CA GLN A 186 21.91 -8.63 15.04
C GLN A 186 21.01 -8.49 16.27
N ALA A 187 21.32 -7.53 17.15
CA ALA A 187 20.45 -7.21 18.27
C ALA A 187 19.15 -6.58 17.73
N ASP A 188 18.01 -7.02 18.26
CA ASP A 188 16.68 -6.62 17.77
C ASP A 188 15.72 -6.50 18.95
N GLY A 189 15.69 -5.31 19.57
CA GLY A 189 14.90 -5.04 20.78
C GLY A 189 15.34 -5.88 21.99
N ASP A 190 14.44 -6.73 22.48
CA ASP A 190 14.66 -7.68 23.58
C ASP A 190 15.12 -9.08 23.11
N GLY A 191 15.42 -9.22 21.82
CA GLY A 191 15.85 -10.47 21.20
C GLY A 191 17.00 -10.31 20.21
N TRP A 192 17.18 -11.35 19.40
CA TRP A 192 18.22 -11.45 18.39
C TRP A 192 17.62 -11.85 17.05
N ARG A 193 18.09 -11.22 15.98
CA ARG A 193 17.75 -11.55 14.59
C ARG A 193 18.90 -12.31 13.95
N LEU A 194 18.71 -13.59 13.63
CA LEU A 194 19.69 -14.48 13.03
C LEU A 194 19.43 -14.62 11.53
N ARG A 195 20.35 -14.19 10.68
CA ARG A 195 20.20 -14.29 9.22
C ARG A 195 20.42 -15.72 8.73
N TYR A 196 19.59 -16.17 7.80
CA TYR A 196 19.73 -17.45 7.10
C TYR A 196 19.40 -17.28 5.62
N VAL A 197 19.90 -18.17 4.75
CA VAL A 197 19.62 -18.13 3.31
C VAL A 197 18.65 -19.25 2.94
N ASP A 198 18.94 -20.46 3.41
CA ASP A 198 18.13 -21.67 3.18
C ASP A 198 17.33 -22.04 4.44
N ALA A 199 16.11 -22.56 4.26
CA ALA A 199 15.28 -23.06 5.36
C ALA A 199 15.96 -24.22 6.11
N ASN A 200 16.83 -25.00 5.44
CA ASN A 200 17.63 -26.06 6.05
C ASN A 200 18.67 -25.54 7.05
N GLU A 201 18.98 -24.24 7.06
CA GLU A 201 19.87 -23.63 8.06
C GLU A 201 19.16 -23.35 9.40
N ILE A 202 17.82 -23.36 9.43
CA ILE A 202 17.05 -23.04 10.64
C ILE A 202 17.29 -24.09 11.73
N GLU A 203 17.26 -25.38 11.38
CA GLU A 203 17.45 -26.47 12.36
C GLU A 203 18.86 -26.46 12.99
N PRO A 204 19.96 -26.31 12.22
CA PRO A 204 21.30 -26.08 12.77
C PRO A 204 21.41 -24.85 13.68
N LEU A 205 20.76 -23.72 13.34
CA LEU A 205 20.74 -22.52 14.18
C LEU A 205 20.08 -22.79 15.53
N LEU A 206 18.94 -23.49 15.52
CA LEU A 206 18.22 -23.87 16.74
C LEU A 206 18.99 -24.90 17.57
N ALA A 207 19.64 -25.86 16.91
CA ALA A 207 20.48 -26.84 17.56
C ALA A 207 21.67 -26.16 18.27
N ALA A 208 22.31 -25.17 17.64
CA ALA A 208 23.41 -24.42 18.25
C ALA A 208 22.97 -23.64 19.50
N LEU A 209 21.79 -23.01 19.47
CA LEU A 209 21.20 -22.34 20.64
C LEU A 209 20.93 -23.34 21.77
N ARG A 210 20.36 -24.50 21.44
CA ARG A 210 20.07 -25.57 22.42
C ARG A 210 21.34 -26.14 23.04
N LEU A 211 22.37 -26.40 22.24
CA LEU A 211 23.66 -26.96 22.71
C LEU A 211 24.42 -25.99 23.63
N ALA A 212 24.24 -24.69 23.43
CA ALA A 212 24.78 -23.66 24.31
C ALA A 212 23.98 -23.48 25.61
N GLY A 213 22.90 -24.24 25.81
CA GLY A 213 22.03 -24.14 26.98
C GLY A 213 21.10 -22.92 26.96
N CYS A 214 20.97 -22.23 25.82
CA CYS A 214 20.05 -21.11 25.69
C CYS A 214 18.61 -21.62 25.71
N ARG A 215 17.76 -21.01 26.55
CA ARG A 215 16.33 -21.30 26.55
C ARG A 215 15.60 -20.26 25.69
N LEU A 216 14.85 -20.72 24.71
CA LEU A 216 14.01 -19.87 23.86
C LEU A 216 12.67 -19.57 24.56
N GLU A 217 12.30 -18.29 24.65
CA GLU A 217 10.96 -17.86 25.08
C GLU A 217 10.02 -17.67 23.90
N ASP A 218 10.55 -17.13 22.80
CA ASP A 218 9.79 -16.88 21.58
C ASP A 218 10.67 -17.09 20.33
N LEU A 219 10.01 -17.49 19.24
CA LEU A 219 10.62 -17.76 17.96
C LEU A 219 9.70 -17.34 16.83
N GLN A 220 10.22 -16.52 15.92
CA GLN A 220 9.49 -16.04 14.75
C GLN A 220 10.36 -16.10 13.51
N LEU A 221 9.81 -16.62 12.42
CA LEU A 221 10.44 -16.57 11.10
C LEU A 221 10.03 -15.26 10.43
N LEU A 222 11.02 -14.43 10.12
CA LEU A 222 10.86 -13.18 9.41
C LEU A 222 11.36 -13.37 7.97
N GLN A 223 10.54 -12.95 7.02
CA GLN A 223 10.95 -12.74 5.64
C GLN A 223 11.16 -11.24 5.48
N GLY A 224 12.17 -10.83 4.69
CA GLY A 224 12.39 -9.43 4.41
C GLY A 224 11.14 -8.81 3.79
N ASP A 225 10.74 -7.66 4.31
CA ASP A 225 9.61 -6.88 3.83
C ASP A 225 10.13 -5.68 3.02
N LEU A 226 9.21 -4.90 2.45
CA LEU A 226 9.59 -3.66 1.76
C LEU A 226 10.24 -2.63 2.67
N GLU A 227 10.07 -2.69 3.99
CA GLU A 227 10.68 -1.76 4.94
C GLU A 227 12.19 -1.94 4.99
N ASP A 228 12.66 -3.18 5.11
CA ASP A 228 14.09 -3.52 5.05
C ASP A 228 14.71 -3.05 3.72
N VAL A 229 14.04 -3.32 2.60
CA VAL A 229 14.49 -2.91 1.25
C VAL A 229 14.60 -1.39 1.15
N PHE A 230 13.59 -0.68 1.66
CA PHE A 230 13.55 0.77 1.63
C PHE A 230 14.70 1.38 2.43
N ILE A 231 14.95 0.90 3.66
CA ILE A 231 16.04 1.38 4.51
C ILE A 231 17.39 1.20 3.83
N GLU A 232 17.64 0.02 3.25
CA GLU A 232 18.90 -0.28 2.56
C GLU A 232 19.14 0.68 1.38
N LEU A 233 18.16 0.85 0.50
CA LEU A 233 18.27 1.71 -0.68
C LEU A 233 18.43 3.19 -0.29
N MET A 234 17.76 3.63 0.79
CA MET A 234 17.91 4.99 1.30
C MET A 234 19.31 5.25 1.87
N GLN A 235 19.94 4.26 2.50
CA GLN A 235 21.31 4.36 3.03
C GLN A 235 22.37 4.34 1.91
N GLN A 236 22.24 3.44 0.93
CA GLN A 236 23.20 3.32 -0.19
C GLN A 236 23.26 4.57 -1.06
N SER A 237 22.11 5.22 -1.28
CA SER A 237 21.99 6.44 -2.08
C SER A 237 22.56 7.70 -1.39
N GLY A 238 23.18 7.57 -0.21
CA GLY A 238 23.90 8.65 0.48
C GLY A 238 25.42 8.62 0.29
N ALA A 239 25.98 7.55 -0.26
CA ALA A 239 27.43 7.35 -0.38
C ALA A 239 28.03 7.84 -1.73
N GLY A 240 27.28 8.61 -2.51
CA GLY A 240 27.65 9.04 -3.87
C GLY A 240 27.35 10.50 -4.15
N ALA A 241 27.68 11.41 -3.22
CA ALA A 241 27.69 12.85 -3.45
C ALA A 241 28.99 13.47 -2.93
#